data_AF-A0A936IA47-F1
#
_entry.id   AF-A0A936IA47-F1
#
_cell.length_a   1.000
_cell.length_b   1.000
_cell.length_c   1.000
_cell.angle_alpha   90.00
_cell.angle_beta   90.00
_cell.angle_gamma   90.00
#
_symmetry.space_group_name_H-M   'P 1'
#
loop_
_entity.id
_entity.type
_entity.pdbx_description
1 polymer ?
#
loop_
_entity_poly.entity_id
_entity_poly.type
_entity_poly.pdbx_seq_one_letter_code
_entity_poly.pdbx_strand_id
1 'polypeptide(L)'
;MLPFIIAMNEILLPEYNDQFLDQFDQEKQWLDSIETRVNELLDSDPGLLFSHLYRLDVEEHILLAILKHTSAEDLPKAISAEIWKRQKARAISRRNHPQNLILDSDY
;
A
#
# COMPACT_ATOMS: atom_id res chain seq x y z
N MET A 1 12.68 -15.63 -17.86
CA MET A 1 11.67 -14.56 -17.77
C MET A 1 10.97 -14.75 -16.44
N LEU A 2 11.54 -14.20 -15.36
CA LEU A 2 11.03 -14.39 -14.00
C LEU A 2 9.83 -13.46 -13.79
N PRO A 3 8.76 -13.90 -13.12
CA PRO A 3 7.57 -13.09 -12.95
C PRO A 3 7.93 -11.86 -12.12
N PHE A 4 7.56 -10.70 -12.67
CA PHE A 4 7.75 -9.34 -12.13
C PHE A 4 7.07 -9.11 -10.76
N ILE A 5 6.52 -10.17 -10.16
CA ILE A 5 5.72 -10.20 -8.92
C ILE A 5 6.62 -10.24 -7.68
N ILE A 6 7.90 -10.64 -7.79
CA ILE A 6 8.73 -10.96 -6.61
C ILE A 6 9.69 -9.83 -6.18
N ALA A 7 9.95 -8.81 -7.00
CA ALA A 7 11.07 -7.89 -6.74
C ALA A 7 10.72 -6.56 -6.04
N MET A 8 9.71 -6.50 -5.16
CA MET A 8 9.48 -5.27 -4.39
C MET A 8 8.84 -5.42 -3.01
N ASN A 9 9.08 -6.57 -2.37
CA ASN A 9 8.51 -6.92 -1.06
C ASN A 9 9.33 -6.45 0.15
N GLU A 10 10.46 -5.74 -0.02
CA GLU A 10 11.44 -5.64 1.08
C GLU A 10 11.50 -4.34 1.89
N ILE A 11 10.86 -3.23 1.49
CA ILE A 11 11.24 -1.92 2.08
C ILE A 11 10.09 -1.09 2.66
N LEU A 12 8.83 -1.52 2.52
CA LEU A 12 7.72 -0.76 3.12
C LEU A 12 6.97 -1.49 4.22
N LEU A 13 6.78 -2.82 4.16
CA LEU A 13 5.98 -3.55 5.16
C LEU A 13 6.36 -5.04 5.22
N PRO A 14 6.23 -5.68 6.38
CA PRO A 14 6.44 -7.11 6.55
C PRO A 14 5.53 -7.93 5.63
N GLU A 15 5.99 -9.14 5.31
CA GLU A 15 5.36 -10.04 4.36
C GLU A 15 3.85 -10.12 4.56
N TYR A 16 3.13 -9.67 3.54
CA TYR A 16 1.68 -9.69 3.49
C TYR A 16 1.17 -11.13 3.60
N ASN A 17 0.50 -11.46 4.70
CA ASN A 17 -0.21 -12.72 4.91
C ASN A 17 -1.72 -12.42 4.95
N ASP A 18 -2.56 -13.23 4.30
CA ASP A 18 -4.01 -12.98 4.18
C ASP A 18 -4.75 -12.89 5.53
N GLN A 19 -4.12 -13.33 6.63
CA GLN A 19 -4.57 -13.14 8.02
C GLN A 19 -4.49 -11.68 8.52
N PHE A 20 -3.89 -10.78 7.74
CA PHE A 20 -3.68 -9.37 8.06
C PHE A 20 -4.96 -8.56 8.26
N LEU A 21 -6.05 -8.92 7.57
CA LEU A 21 -7.35 -8.25 7.72
C LEU A 21 -8.03 -8.56 9.07
N ASP A 22 -7.63 -9.65 9.72
CA ASP A 22 -8.20 -10.10 11.00
C ASP A 22 -7.47 -9.48 12.21
N GLN A 23 -6.35 -8.80 11.99
CA GLN A 23 -5.53 -8.14 13.01
C GLN A 23 -5.87 -6.65 13.16
N PHE A 24 -7.16 -6.32 13.22
CA PHE A 24 -7.65 -4.93 13.30
C PHE A 24 -7.04 -4.14 14.47
N ASP A 25 -6.72 -4.82 15.58
CA ASP A 25 -6.07 -4.22 16.76
C ASP A 25 -4.65 -3.70 16.49
N GLN A 26 -4.04 -4.04 15.36
CA GLN A 26 -2.70 -3.60 14.96
C GLN A 26 -2.72 -2.45 13.94
N GLU A 27 -3.89 -1.98 13.49
CA GLU A 27 -4.01 -0.91 12.47
C GLU A 27 -3.18 0.34 12.83
N LYS A 28 -3.18 0.74 14.11
CA LYS A 28 -2.37 1.86 14.59
C LYS A 28 -0.87 1.61 14.40
N GLN A 29 -0.39 0.42 14.77
CA GLN A 29 1.04 0.08 14.64
C GLN A 29 1.47 0.04 13.17
N TRP A 30 0.59 -0.41 12.28
CA TRP A 30 0.81 -0.35 10.85
C TRP A 30 0.91 1.07 10.32
N LEU A 31 -0.06 1.92 10.69
CA LEU A 31 -0.05 3.33 10.30
C LEU A 31 1.20 4.05 10.82
N ASP A 32 1.58 3.83 12.09
CA ASP A 32 2.79 4.39 12.68
C ASP A 32 4.06 3.95 11.90
N SER A 33 4.12 2.68 11.49
CA SER A 33 5.24 2.14 10.71
C SER A 33 5.31 2.72 9.30
N ILE A 34 4.15 2.83 8.61
CA ILE A 34 4.06 3.42 7.28
C ILE A 34 4.44 4.90 7.36
N GLU A 35 3.88 5.64 8.32
CA GLU A 35 4.14 7.06 8.52
C GLU A 35 5.62 7.33 8.77
N THR A 36 6.26 6.55 9.66
CA THR A 36 7.71 6.63 9.89
C THR A 36 8.48 6.48 8.58
N ARG A 37 8.15 5.46 7.78
CA ARG A 37 8.85 5.21 6.51
C ARG A 37 8.57 6.28 5.46
N VAL A 38 7.34 6.78 5.38
CA VAL A 38 6.98 7.88 4.48
C VAL A 38 7.76 9.14 4.86
N ASN A 39 7.86 9.45 6.16
CA ASN A 39 8.62 10.60 6.63
C ASN A 39 10.10 10.50 6.24
N GLU A 40 10.72 9.34 6.48
CA GLU A 40 12.10 9.08 6.04
C GLU A 40 12.29 9.29 4.53
N LEU A 41 11.35 8.81 3.71
CA LEU A 41 11.45 8.92 2.25
C LEU A 41 11.16 10.34 1.76
N LEU A 42 10.25 11.09 2.39
CA LEU A 42 10.03 12.50 2.08
C LEU A 42 11.31 13.33 2.31
N ASP A 43 12.09 12.97 3.34
CA ASP A 43 13.35 13.66 3.65
C ASP A 43 14.52 13.19 2.78
N SER A 44 14.62 11.88 2.51
CA SER A 44 15.82 11.26 1.90
C SER A 44 15.69 10.95 0.41
N ASP A 45 14.53 10.49 -0.06
CA ASP A 45 14.30 10.13 -1.47
C ASP A 45 12.80 10.18 -1.83
N PRO A 46 12.26 11.38 -2.13
CA PRO A 46 10.87 11.53 -2.54
C PRO A 46 10.53 10.77 -3.83
N GLY A 47 11.51 10.61 -4.73
CA GLY A 47 11.31 9.89 -5.99
C GLY A 47 10.97 8.42 -5.75
N LEU A 48 11.66 7.80 -4.79
CA LEU A 48 11.37 6.44 -4.37
C LEU A 48 9.97 6.31 -3.74
N LEU A 49 9.57 7.27 -2.89
CA LEU A 49 8.20 7.32 -2.34
C LEU A 49 7.16 7.32 -3.46
N PHE A 50 7.28 8.22 -4.43
CA PHE A 50 6.32 8.31 -5.53
C PHE A 50 6.31 7.05 -6.40
N SER A 51 7.46 6.41 -6.62
CA SER A 51 7.54 5.09 -7.26
C SER A 51 6.72 4.03 -6.52
N HIS A 52 6.78 4.01 -5.18
CA HIS A 52 5.98 3.10 -4.37
C HIS A 52 4.49 3.41 -4.44
N LEU A 53 4.11 4.69 -4.34
CA LEU A 53 2.71 5.12 -4.45
C LEU A 53 2.10 4.71 -5.79
N TYR A 54 2.85 4.85 -6.88
CA TYR A 54 2.42 4.41 -8.22
C TYR A 54 2.20 2.89 -8.27
N ARG A 55 3.11 2.09 -7.70
CA ARG A 55 2.95 0.62 -7.64
C ARG A 55 1.81 0.18 -6.73
N LEU A 56 1.47 0.99 -5.73
CA LEU A 56 0.28 0.84 -4.89
C LEU A 56 -1.00 1.29 -5.60
N ASP A 57 -0.91 1.74 -6.84
CA ASP A 57 -2.00 2.26 -7.64
C ASP A 57 -2.64 3.49 -6.98
N VAL A 58 -1.90 4.29 -6.20
CA VAL A 58 -2.46 5.53 -5.63
C VAL A 58 -2.82 6.49 -6.76
N GLU A 59 -4.08 6.94 -6.79
CA GLU A 59 -4.56 7.77 -7.89
C GLU A 59 -3.91 9.16 -7.83
N GLU A 60 -3.43 9.63 -8.99
CA GLU A 60 -2.71 10.91 -9.09
C GLU A 60 -3.54 12.08 -8.53
N HIS A 61 -4.84 12.11 -8.80
CA HIS A 61 -5.70 13.18 -8.30
C HIS A 61 -5.83 13.19 -6.77
N ILE A 62 -5.79 12.02 -6.12
CA ILE A 62 -5.80 11.89 -4.66
C ILE A 62 -4.47 12.40 -4.09
N LEU A 63 -3.37 11.99 -4.70
CA LEU A 63 -2.03 12.42 -4.29
C LEU A 63 -1.87 13.94 -4.43
N LEU A 64 -2.31 14.51 -5.55
CA LEU A 64 -2.31 15.96 -5.77
C LEU A 64 -3.18 16.70 -4.75
N ALA A 65 -4.32 16.12 -4.36
CA ALA A 65 -5.16 16.70 -3.33
C ALA A 65 -4.45 16.72 -1.96
N ILE A 66 -3.80 15.61 -1.57
CA ILE A 66 -3.00 15.54 -0.34
C ILE A 66 -1.88 16.59 -0.37
N LEU A 67 -1.09 16.64 -1.44
CA LEU A 67 0.03 17.57 -1.57
C LEU A 67 -0.40 19.06 -1.55
N LYS A 68 -1.62 19.38 -2.01
CA LYS A 68 -2.13 20.75 -2.07
C LYS A 68 -2.82 21.22 -0.80
N HIS A 69 -3.45 20.30 -0.06
CA HIS A 69 -4.36 20.64 1.04
C HIS A 69 -3.84 20.20 2.42
N THR A 70 -2.74 19.46 2.47
CA THR A 70 -2.12 19.02 3.72
C THR A 70 -0.87 19.85 4.02
N SER A 71 -0.69 20.21 5.28
CA SER A 71 0.53 20.88 5.75
C SER A 71 1.74 19.96 5.58
N ALA A 72 2.96 20.51 5.53
CA ALA A 72 4.16 19.67 5.46
C ALA A 72 4.31 18.74 6.67
N GLU A 73 3.89 19.20 7.86
CA GLU A 73 3.94 18.43 9.11
C GLU A 73 2.96 17.25 9.11
N ASP A 74 1.79 17.40 8.48
CA ASP A 74 0.77 16.35 8.41
C ASP A 74 0.91 15.45 7.17
N LEU A 75 1.82 15.78 6.25
CA LEU A 75 1.97 15.08 4.97
C LEU A 75 2.31 13.59 5.12
N PRO A 76 3.25 13.18 6.01
CA PRO A 76 3.55 11.77 6.21
C PRO A 76 2.32 10.96 6.63
N LYS A 77 1.52 11.54 7.54
CA LYS A 77 0.28 10.94 8.06
C LYS A 77 -0.82 10.84 7.00
N ALA A 78 -0.98 11.87 6.18
CA ALA A 78 -1.98 11.84 5.11
C ALA A 78 -1.65 10.78 4.04
N ILE A 79 -0.37 10.69 3.66
CA ILE A 79 0.11 9.69 2.71
C ILE A 79 0.01 8.27 3.31
N SER A 80 0.36 8.08 4.58
CA SER A 80 0.28 6.77 5.25
C SER A 80 -1.16 6.24 5.29
N ALA A 81 -2.13 7.12 5.56
CA ALA A 81 -3.55 6.78 5.53
C ALA A 81 -4.03 6.30 4.14
N GLU A 82 -3.60 6.96 3.06
CA GLU A 82 -3.97 6.56 1.70
C GLU A 82 -3.28 5.26 1.27
N ILE A 83 -2.00 5.08 1.62
CA ILE A 83 -1.27 3.81 1.43
C ILE A 83 -2.05 2.67 2.09
N TRP A 84 -2.42 2.85 3.36
CA TRP A 84 -3.13 1.85 4.13
C TRP A 84 -4.49 1.51 3.53
N LYS A 85 -5.27 2.53 3.14
CA LYS A 85 -6.55 2.36 2.44
C LYS A 85 -6.40 1.55 1.16
N ARG A 86 -5.38 1.84 0.32
CA ARG A 86 -5.11 1.09 -0.91
C ARG A 86 -4.74 -0.36 -0.64
N GLN A 87 -3.95 -0.62 0.40
CA GLN A 87 -3.57 -1.98 0.78
C GLN A 87 -4.77 -2.80 1.26
N LYS A 88 -5.63 -2.21 2.11
CA LYS A 88 -6.90 -2.83 2.52
C LYS A 88 -7.78 -3.15 1.31
N ALA A 89 -7.92 -2.22 0.38
CA ALA A 89 -8.71 -2.44 -0.84
C ALA A 89 -8.17 -3.60 -1.68
N ARG A 90 -6.83 -3.71 -1.84
CA ARG A 90 -6.19 -4.83 -2.53
C ARG A 90 -6.41 -6.16 -1.81
N ALA A 91 -6.29 -6.17 -0.48
CA ALA A 91 -6.53 -7.35 0.33
C ALA A 91 -7.98 -7.87 0.18
N ILE A 92 -8.95 -6.97 0.29
CA ILE A 92 -10.37 -7.30 0.09
C ILE A 92 -10.62 -7.78 -1.33
N SER A 93 -10.06 -7.10 -2.34
CA SER A 93 -10.21 -7.48 -3.75
C SER A 93 -9.70 -8.91 -4.01
N ARG A 94 -8.49 -9.26 -3.53
CA ARG A 94 -7.93 -10.62 -3.62
C ARG A 94 -8.80 -11.66 -2.91
N ARG A 95 -9.30 -11.34 -1.71
CA ARG A 95 -10.17 -12.24 -0.94
C ARG A 95 -11.49 -12.52 -1.67
N ASN A 96 -12.07 -11.49 -2.29
CA ASN A 96 -13.36 -11.59 -2.97
C ASN A 96 -13.24 -12.16 -4.40
N HIS A 97 -12.06 -12.07 -5.02
CA HIS A 97 -11.78 -12.59 -6.35
C HIS A 97 -10.53 -13.48 -6.31
N PRO A 98 -10.57 -14.63 -5.62
CA PRO A 98 -9.48 -15.58 -5.68
C PRO A 98 -9.32 -16.02 -7.14
N GLN A 99 -8.16 -15.77 -7.74
CA GLN A 99 -7.85 -16.15 -9.13
C GLN A 99 -7.74 -17.68 -9.35
N ASN A 100 -8.47 -18.50 -8.59
CA ASN A 100 -8.53 -19.96 -8.67
C ASN A 100 -9.96 -20.49 -8.79
N LEU A 101 -10.78 -19.87 -9.65
CA LEU A 101 -11.97 -20.51 -10.23
C LEU A 101 -11.88 -20.38 -11.76
N ILE A 102 -10.80 -20.90 -12.34
CA ILE A 102 -10.93 -21.45 -13.69
C ILE A 102 -11.87 -22.64 -13.51
N LEU A 103 -13.07 -22.50 -14.04
CA LEU A 103 -14.05 -23.57 -14.14
C LEU A 103 -13.41 -24.68 -14.98
N ASP A 104 -12.82 -25.69 -14.33
CA ASP A 104 -12.75 -27.03 -14.89
C ASP A 104 -14.18 -27.58 -14.90
N SER A 105 -15.00 -27.08 -15.82
CA SER A 105 -16.26 -27.67 -16.22
C SER A 105 -16.30 -27.78 -17.74
N ASP A 106 -15.25 -28.37 -18.29
CA ASP A 106 -15.23 -28.92 -19.66
C ASP A 106 -14.60 -30.31 -19.60
N TYR A 107 -15.37 -31.31 -19.13
CA TYR A 107 -15.23 -32.73 -19.50
C TYR A 107 -16.58 -33.44 -19.39
#